data_AF-A0A5B0RI39-F1
#
_entry.id   AF-A0A5B0RI39-F1
#
_cell.length_a   1.000
_cell.length_b   1.000
_cell.length_c   1.000
_cell.angle_alpha   90.00
_cell.angle_beta   90.00
_cell.angle_gamma   90.00
#
_symmetry.space_group_name_H-M   'P 1'
#
loop_
_entity.id
_entity.type
_entity.pdbx_description
1 polymer ?
#
loop_
_entity_poly.entity_id
_entity_poly.type
_entity_poly.pdbx_seq_one_letter_code
_entity_poly.pdbx_strand_id
1 'polypeptide(L)'
;METTDDELLKNKKHASQLEPIEVRQEAVRGFVERVGPSDLRTETPRLQDVYGPTATDPTIDGLLVSQETLAGAKAIDAIRSQNGLKSLRTYVIDLISNQLTLAQLDQLNLKISSTQIRAWLDSH
;
A
#
# COMPACT_ATOMS: atom_id res chain seq x y z
N MET A 1 -0.90 8.85 0.53
CA MET A 1 -1.23 7.44 0.27
C MET A 1 -0.59 7.07 -1.05
N GLU A 2 0.27 6.07 -1.07
CA GLU A 2 1.10 5.78 -2.24
C GLU A 2 0.37 4.81 -3.19
N THR A 3 0.53 5.05 -4.49
CA THR A 3 -0.04 4.20 -5.54
C THR A 3 1.08 3.68 -6.42
N THR A 4 1.20 2.35 -6.50
CA THR A 4 2.22 1.67 -7.29
C THR A 4 2.07 2.01 -8.77
N ASP A 5 3.18 2.38 -9.40
CA ASP A 5 3.25 2.68 -10.84
C ASP A 5 3.15 1.39 -11.66
N ASP A 6 2.68 1.52 -12.91
CA ASP A 6 2.39 0.41 -13.82
C ASP A 6 3.66 -0.37 -14.18
N GLU A 7 4.83 0.26 -14.11
CA GLU A 7 6.13 -0.40 -14.32
C GLU A 7 6.43 -1.53 -13.32
N LEU A 8 6.00 -1.37 -12.07
CA LEU A 8 6.13 -2.39 -11.01
C LEU A 8 5.02 -3.47 -11.10
N LEU A 9 4.06 -3.30 -12.01
CA LEU A 9 2.90 -4.19 -12.20
C LEU A 9 2.99 -5.03 -13.49
N LYS A 10 4.01 -4.81 -14.33
CA LYS A 10 4.22 -5.52 -15.62
C LYS A 10 4.22 -7.05 -15.52
N ASN A 11 4.57 -7.61 -14.36
CA ASN A 11 4.62 -9.06 -14.12
C ASN A 11 3.41 -9.63 -13.36
N LYS A 12 2.41 -8.81 -13.00
CA LYS A 12 1.20 -9.31 -12.31
C LYS A 12 0.22 -9.93 -13.31
N LYS A 13 -0.24 -11.15 -13.00
CA LYS A 13 -1.37 -11.77 -13.70
C LYS A 13 -2.59 -10.83 -13.66
N HIS A 14 -3.31 -10.71 -14.79
CA HIS A 14 -4.48 -9.83 -14.97
C HIS A 14 -4.18 -8.31 -14.96
N ALA A 15 -2.96 -7.91 -15.34
CA ALA A 15 -2.59 -6.49 -15.42
C ALA A 15 -3.49 -5.67 -16.36
N SER A 16 -4.08 -6.29 -17.39
CA SER A 16 -5.03 -5.64 -18.31
C SER A 16 -6.33 -5.18 -17.65
N GLN A 17 -6.64 -5.65 -16.43
CA GLN A 17 -7.80 -5.24 -15.63
C GLN A 17 -7.46 -4.18 -14.57
N LEU A 18 -6.22 -3.68 -14.57
CA LEU A 18 -5.85 -2.56 -13.71
C LEU A 18 -6.33 -1.26 -14.32
N GLU A 19 -7.00 -0.45 -13.52
CA GLU A 19 -7.31 0.92 -13.89
C GLU A 19 -6.01 1.73 -14.08
N PRO A 20 -5.99 2.69 -15.02
CA PRO A 20 -4.89 3.63 -15.17
C PRO A 20 -4.53 4.29 -13.84
N ILE A 21 -3.23 4.56 -13.62
CA ILE A 21 -2.72 5.14 -12.37
C ILE A 21 -3.46 6.42 -11.94
N GLU A 22 -3.84 7.27 -12.90
CA GLU A 22 -4.59 8.50 -12.70
C GLU A 22 -5.99 8.23 -12.11
N VAL A 23 -6.68 7.22 -12.64
CA VAL A 23 -8.01 6.80 -12.15
C VAL A 23 -7.88 6.28 -10.72
N ARG A 24 -6.85 5.48 -10.44
CA ARG A 24 -6.57 4.96 -9.09
C ARG A 24 -6.26 6.09 -8.12
N GLN A 25 -5.42 7.06 -8.50
CA GLN A 25 -5.09 8.22 -7.67
C GLN A 25 -6.33 9.07 -7.35
N GLU A 26 -7.20 9.29 -8.32
CA GLU A 26 -8.44 10.05 -8.12
C GLU A 26 -9.42 9.31 -7.19
N ALA A 27 -9.58 8.00 -7.37
CA ALA A 27 -10.42 7.18 -6.48
C ALA A 27 -9.94 7.25 -5.02
N VAL A 28 -8.61 7.24 -4.82
CA VAL A 28 -7.99 7.38 -3.49
C VAL A 28 -8.26 8.75 -2.89
N ARG A 29 -8.02 9.81 -3.66
CA ARG A 29 -8.27 11.19 -3.22
C ARG A 29 -9.74 11.38 -2.83
N GLY A 30 -10.66 11.00 -3.72
CA GLY A 30 -12.09 11.11 -3.46
C GLY A 30 -12.57 10.24 -2.29
N PHE A 31 -11.92 9.11 -1.99
CA PHE A 31 -12.20 8.37 -0.77
C PHE A 31 -11.75 9.15 0.48
N VAL A 32 -10.50 9.62 0.51
CA VAL A 32 -9.97 10.34 1.68
C VAL A 32 -10.73 11.63 1.94
N GLU A 33 -11.08 12.40 0.91
CA GLU A 33 -11.88 13.63 1.04
C GLU A 33 -13.27 13.37 1.63
N ARG A 34 -13.85 12.18 1.39
CA ARG A 34 -15.19 11.82 1.93
C ARG A 34 -15.16 11.39 3.39
N VAL A 35 -14.08 10.75 3.85
CA VAL A 35 -14.02 10.13 5.18
C VAL A 35 -13.11 10.87 6.16
N GLY A 36 -12.18 11.68 5.63
CA GLY A 36 -11.17 12.38 6.40
C GLY A 36 -11.57 13.80 6.79
N PRO A 37 -10.75 14.46 7.62
CA PRO A 37 -10.91 15.88 7.93
C PRO A 37 -10.80 16.76 6.68
N SER A 38 -11.57 17.84 6.62
CA SER A 38 -11.59 18.77 5.48
C SER A 38 -10.29 19.54 5.26
N ASP A 39 -9.43 19.62 6.27
CA ASP A 39 -8.12 20.29 6.25
C ASP A 39 -6.95 19.33 5.99
N LEU A 40 -7.23 18.04 5.77
CA LEU A 40 -6.21 17.04 5.49
C LEU A 40 -5.62 17.27 4.09
N ARG A 41 -4.31 17.55 4.04
CA ARG A 41 -3.57 17.61 2.78
C ARG A 41 -3.11 16.22 2.38
N THR A 42 -3.54 15.77 1.20
CA THR A 42 -3.20 14.44 0.68
C THR A 42 -2.33 14.56 -0.55
N GLU A 43 -1.22 13.83 -0.53
CA GLU A 43 -0.38 13.61 -1.70
C GLU A 43 -0.43 12.13 -2.09
N THR A 44 -0.48 11.89 -3.40
CA THR A 44 -0.49 10.57 -4.02
C THR A 44 0.64 10.48 -5.05
N PRO A 45 1.92 10.57 -4.64
CA PRO A 45 3.03 10.46 -5.59
C PRO A 45 3.02 9.08 -6.26
N ARG A 46 3.51 9.03 -7.50
CA ARG A 46 3.77 7.76 -8.19
C ARG A 46 5.01 7.13 -7.59
N LEU A 47 4.90 5.86 -7.17
CA LEU A 47 6.05 5.08 -6.74
C LEU A 47 6.86 4.62 -7.95
N GLN A 48 7.95 5.33 -8.25
CA GLN A 48 8.90 4.96 -9.30
C GLN A 48 9.95 3.94 -8.82
N ASP A 49 10.08 3.77 -7.50
CA ASP A 49 10.90 2.76 -6.88
C ASP A 49 10.13 2.09 -5.73
N VAL A 50 10.63 0.93 -5.27
CA VAL A 50 9.95 0.05 -4.30
C VAL A 50 9.76 0.71 -2.93
N TYR A 51 10.60 1.68 -2.57
CA TYR A 51 10.62 2.30 -1.25
C TYR A 51 10.08 3.74 -1.25
N GLY A 52 10.08 4.38 -2.42
CA GLY A 52 9.62 5.76 -2.60
C GLY A 52 10.40 6.76 -1.75
N PRO A 53 9.80 7.95 -1.51
CA PRO A 53 10.45 8.99 -0.71
C PRO A 53 10.67 8.57 0.75
N THR A 54 9.99 7.54 1.24
CA THR A 54 10.09 7.11 2.64
C THR A 54 11.51 6.69 3.05
N ALA A 55 12.33 6.22 2.11
CA ALA A 55 13.71 5.81 2.37
C ALA A 55 14.73 6.96 2.36
N THR A 56 14.40 8.10 1.77
CA THR A 56 15.37 9.17 1.45
C THR A 56 14.94 10.55 1.95
N ASP A 57 13.65 10.79 2.15
CA ASP A 57 13.13 12.08 2.61
C ASP A 57 13.26 12.22 4.14
N PRO A 58 14.04 13.22 4.63
CA PRO A 58 14.22 13.45 6.06
C PRO A 58 13.00 14.07 6.74
N THR A 59 12.03 14.62 5.99
CA THR A 59 10.85 15.32 6.52
C THR A 59 9.72 14.37 6.92
N ILE A 60 9.82 13.09 6.56
CA ILE A 60 8.84 12.07 6.91
C ILE A 60 9.09 11.58 8.34
N ASP A 61 8.07 11.63 9.18
CA ASP A 61 8.14 11.25 10.59
C ASP A 61 7.69 9.81 10.89
N GLY A 62 6.87 9.22 10.02
CA GLY A 62 6.24 7.94 10.29
C GLY A 62 5.70 7.23 9.06
N LEU A 63 5.39 5.95 9.23
CA LEU A 63 4.91 5.05 8.20
C LEU A 63 3.73 4.25 8.73
N LEU A 64 2.63 4.22 7.99
CA LEU A 64 1.46 3.39 8.27
C LEU A 64 1.44 2.24 7.27
N VAL A 65 1.53 1.00 7.76
CA VAL A 65 1.61 -0.21 6.93
C VAL A 65 0.57 -1.24 7.33
N SER A 66 0.22 -2.11 6.41
CA SER A 66 -0.49 -3.35 6.76
C SER A 66 0.47 -4.38 7.35
N GLN A 67 -0.05 -5.41 8.01
CA GLN A 67 0.76 -6.55 8.45
C GLN A 67 1.56 -7.18 7.29
N GLU A 68 0.99 -7.22 6.09
CA GLU A 68 1.65 -7.76 4.88
C GLU A 68 2.87 -6.94 4.44
N THR A 69 2.85 -5.63 4.70
CA THR A 69 3.89 -4.69 4.25
C THR A 69 4.90 -4.32 5.34
N LEU A 70 4.80 -4.95 6.52
CA LEU A 70 5.73 -4.76 7.64
C LEU A 70 7.19 -5.09 7.28
N ALA A 71 7.42 -6.09 6.42
CA ALA A 71 8.76 -6.40 5.94
C ALA A 71 9.36 -5.24 5.13
N GLY A 72 8.53 -4.56 4.32
CA GLY A 72 8.93 -3.36 3.58
C GLY A 72 9.30 -2.20 4.50
N ALA A 73 8.54 -1.98 5.58
CA ALA A 73 8.86 -0.97 6.59
C ALA A 73 10.25 -1.19 7.22
N LYS A 74 10.60 -2.45 7.53
CA LYS A 74 11.92 -2.80 8.06
C LYS A 74 13.05 -2.54 7.05
N ALA A 75 12.80 -2.81 5.77
CA ALA A 75 13.77 -2.53 4.71
C ALA A 75 14.01 -1.01 4.56
N ILE A 76 12.94 -0.20 4.60
CA ILE A 76 13.03 1.26 4.59
C ILE A 76 13.89 1.77 5.75
N ASP A 77 13.67 1.25 6.96
CA ASP A 77 14.43 1.67 8.14
C ASP A 77 15.94 1.36 8.03
N ALA A 78 16.27 0.20 7.46
CA ALA A 78 17.66 -0.17 7.18
C ALA A 78 18.33 0.79 6.19
N ILE A 79 17.64 1.18 5.11
CA ILE A 79 18.14 2.14 4.12
C ILE A 79 18.31 3.52 4.75
N ARG A 80 17.33 3.97 5.55
CA ARG A 80 17.43 5.24 6.28
C ARG A 80 18.63 5.27 7.22
N SER A 81 18.86 4.19 7.97
CA SER A 81 20.03 4.06 8.84
C SER A 81 21.34 4.14 8.06
N GLN A 82 21.42 3.53 6.87
CA GLN A 82 22.60 3.61 6.01
C GLN A 82 22.84 5.04 5.49
N ASN A 83 21.76 5.78 5.25
CA ASN A 83 21.80 7.17 4.80
C ASN A 83 21.94 8.19 5.94
N GLY A 84 22.08 7.75 7.20
CA GLY A 84 22.17 8.63 8.36
C GLY A 84 20.86 9.35 8.73
N LEU A 85 19.72 8.84 8.24
CA LEU A 85 18.40 9.38 8.51
C LEU A 85 17.78 8.77 9.77
N LYS A 86 16.93 9.55 10.44
CA LYS A 86 16.18 9.09 11.62
C LYS A 86 15.20 7.98 11.24
N SER A 87 15.10 6.95 12.09
CA SER A 87 14.10 5.89 11.97
C SER A 87 12.67 6.44 11.97
N LEU A 88 11.80 5.81 11.16
CA LEU A 88 10.39 6.20 11.05
C LEU A 88 9.55 5.52 12.14
N ARG A 89 8.59 6.26 12.68
CA ARG A 89 7.58 5.66 13.56
C ARG A 89 6.63 4.79 12.74
N THR A 90 6.71 3.47 12.93
CA THR A 90 5.88 2.51 12.18
C THR A 90 4.59 2.20 12.94
N TYR A 91 3.46 2.39 12.27
CA TYR A 91 2.13 1.99 12.72
C TYR A 91 1.65 0.85 11.85
N VAL A 92 1.22 -0.24 12.47
CA VAL A 92 0.73 -1.43 11.75
C VAL A 92 -0.77 -1.53 11.92
N ILE A 93 -1.49 -1.59 10.81
CA ILE A 93 -2.93 -1.87 10.78
C ILE A 93 -3.18 -3.27 10.22
N ASP A 94 -4.11 -3.98 10.86
CA ASP A 94 -4.58 -5.27 10.37
C ASP A 94 -5.88 -5.09 9.58
N LEU A 95 -6.16 -6.01 8.67
CA LEU A 95 -7.38 -6.01 7.89
C LEU A 95 -8.54 -6.37 8.83
N ILE A 96 -9.55 -5.49 8.91
CA ILE A 96 -10.72 -5.75 9.76
C ILE A 96 -11.54 -6.86 9.12
N SER A 97 -11.32 -8.09 9.59
CA SER A 97 -12.30 -9.16 9.50
C SER A 97 -12.98 -9.25 10.86
N ASN A 98 -14.31 -9.29 10.87
CA ASN A 98 -15.12 -9.23 12.09
C ASN A 98 -14.79 -10.33 13.11
N GLN A 99 -14.02 -11.38 12.73
CA GLN A 99 -13.78 -12.55 13.57
C GLN A 99 -12.38 -13.17 13.42
N LEU A 100 -11.56 -12.75 12.45
CA LEU A 100 -10.33 -13.47 12.10
C LEU A 100 -9.20 -12.51 11.71
N THR A 101 -8.01 -12.72 12.26
CA THR A 101 -6.75 -12.06 11.86
C THR A 101 -6.32 -12.47 10.45
N LEU A 102 -5.44 -11.69 9.81
CA LEU A 102 -4.87 -12.05 8.51
C LEU A 102 -4.22 -13.44 8.50
N ALA A 103 -3.54 -13.84 9.58
CA ALA A 103 -2.94 -15.17 9.71
C ALA A 103 -3.99 -16.29 9.68
N GLN A 104 -5.15 -16.06 10.32
CA GLN A 104 -6.26 -17.01 10.30
C GLN A 104 -6.97 -17.03 8.94
N LEU A 105 -7.11 -15.88 8.26
CA LEU A 105 -7.65 -15.82 6.91
C LEU A 105 -6.75 -16.56 5.90
N ASP A 106 -5.43 -16.49 6.07
CA ASP A 106 -4.47 -17.19 5.23
C ASP A 106 -4.54 -18.72 5.46
N GLN A 107 -4.63 -19.16 6.72
CA GLN A 107 -4.84 -20.58 7.07
C GLN A 107 -6.17 -21.13 6.51
N LEU A 108 -7.20 -20.31 6.46
CA LEU A 108 -8.52 -20.68 5.94
C LEU A 108 -8.67 -20.46 4.43
N ASN A 109 -7.62 -19.95 3.76
CA ASN A 109 -7.64 -19.58 2.34
C ASN A 109 -8.78 -18.60 1.98
N LEU A 110 -9.27 -17.84 2.97
CA LEU A 110 -10.35 -16.86 2.86
C LEU A 110 -9.81 -15.45 2.63
N LYS A 111 -8.50 -15.33 2.36
CA LYS A 111 -7.88 -14.05 2.02
C LYS A 111 -8.67 -13.40 0.88
N ILE A 112 -9.17 -12.19 1.13
CA ILE A 112 -9.77 -11.36 0.09
C ILE A 112 -8.63 -10.52 -0.48
N SER A 113 -8.19 -10.85 -1.70
CA SER A 113 -7.18 -10.07 -2.41
C SER A 113 -7.69 -9.63 -3.77
N SER A 114 -7.19 -8.48 -4.24
CA SER A 114 -7.53 -8.00 -5.59
C SER A 114 -7.14 -8.99 -6.69
N THR A 115 -6.12 -9.82 -6.48
CA THR A 115 -5.75 -10.90 -7.42
C THR A 115 -6.80 -12.00 -7.48
N GLN A 116 -7.34 -12.43 -6.33
CA GLN A 116 -8.38 -13.46 -6.29
C GLN A 116 -9.71 -12.96 -6.86
N ILE A 117 -10.07 -11.70 -6.63
CA ILE A 117 -11.27 -11.09 -7.20
C ILE A 117 -11.17 -11.04 -8.73
N ARG A 118 -10.02 -10.62 -9.28
CA ARG A 118 -9.78 -10.62 -10.73
C ARG A 118 -9.82 -12.03 -11.33
N ALA A 119 -9.20 -13.00 -10.67
CA ALA A 119 -9.25 -14.40 -11.11
C ALA A 119 -10.68 -14.98 -11.10
N TRP A 120 -11.51 -14.58 -10.13
CA TRP A 120 -12.92 -14.95 -10.09
C TRP A 120 -13.71 -14.35 -11.26
N LEU A 121 -13.49 -13.06 -11.58
CA LEU A 121 -14.12 -12.39 -12.72
C LEU A 121 -13.76 -13.04 -14.07
N ASP A 122 -12.57 -13.63 -14.21
CA ASP A 122 -12.18 -14.33 -15.45
C ASP A 122 -12.80 -15.74 -15.59
N SER A 123 -13.33 -16.29 -14.50
CA SER A 123 -13.88 -17.65 -14.46
C SER A 123 -15.39 -17.72 -14.69
N HIS A 124 -16.05 -16.57 -14.85
CA HIS A 124 -17.51 -16.41 -15.01
C HIS A 124 -17.82 -15.33 -16.06
#